data_AF-A0A8D8AGV1-F1
#
_entry.id   AF-A0A8D8AGV1-F1
#
_cell.length_a   1.000
_cell.length_b   1.000
_cell.length_c   1.000
_cell.angle_alpha   90.00
_cell.angle_beta   90.00
_cell.angle_gamma   90.00
#
_symmetry.space_group_name_H-M   'P 1'
#
loop_
_entity.id
_entity.type
_entity.pdbx_description
1 polymer ?
#
loop_
_entity_poly.entity_id
_entity_poly.type
_entity_poly.pdbx_seq_one_letter_code
_entity_poly.pdbx_strand_id
1 'polypeptide(L)'
;CLVEQVPGSACTATAYLSGVKTNIGLINVAPFVPRHSCEYNRTEAEFTGLLKWAQDSGMATGVVTTARATHATPAGAYASVTERDWEHDGKVRERGCDPTKYPDIGQQLVHGEVGK
;
A
#
# COMPACT_ATOMS: atom_id res chain seq x y z
N CYS A 1 -13.85 -5.07 -5.39
CA CYS A 1 -12.41 -5.28 -5.70
C CYS A 1 -12.31 -6.44 -6.68
N LEU A 2 -11.20 -6.68 -7.39
CA LEU A 2 -11.22 -7.55 -8.60
C LEU A 2 -11.83 -8.95 -8.38
N VAL A 3 -11.66 -9.50 -7.19
CA VAL A 3 -12.19 -10.83 -6.79
C VAL A 3 -13.39 -10.76 -5.83
N GLU A 4 -13.85 -9.56 -5.44
CA GLU A 4 -14.92 -9.38 -4.45
C GLU A 4 -15.95 -8.32 -4.88
N GLN A 5 -17.24 -8.68 -4.84
CA GLN A 5 -18.32 -7.75 -5.18
C GLN A 5 -18.43 -6.59 -4.18
N VAL A 6 -18.35 -6.90 -2.87
CA VAL A 6 -18.34 -5.90 -1.80
C VAL A 6 -16.89 -5.53 -1.48
N PRO A 7 -16.45 -4.29 -1.78
CA PRO A 7 -15.05 -3.94 -1.63
C PRO A 7 -14.66 -3.62 -0.18
N GLY A 8 -13.38 -3.81 0.14
CA GLY A 8 -12.75 -3.28 1.35
C GLY A 8 -11.98 -1.97 1.08
N SER A 9 -11.54 -1.30 2.16
CA SER A 9 -10.85 0.00 2.08
C SER A 9 -9.53 -0.04 1.30
N ALA A 10 -8.75 -1.12 1.41
CA ALA A 10 -7.42 -1.22 0.79
C ALA A 10 -7.46 -1.16 -0.74
N CYS A 11 -8.22 -2.07 -1.34
CA CYS A 11 -8.36 -2.15 -2.79
C CYS A 11 -9.17 -1.00 -3.40
N THR A 12 -10.02 -0.34 -2.61
CA THR A 12 -10.66 0.91 -3.06
C THR A 12 -9.70 2.08 -2.99
N ALA A 13 -8.86 2.18 -1.94
CA ALA A 13 -7.79 3.19 -1.85
C ALA A 13 -6.86 3.14 -3.06
N THR A 14 -6.39 1.95 -3.44
CA THR A 14 -5.61 1.78 -4.68
C THR A 14 -6.38 2.21 -5.93
N ALA A 15 -7.68 1.92 -6.01
CA ALA A 15 -8.48 2.32 -7.15
C ALA A 15 -8.61 3.84 -7.29
N TYR A 16 -8.90 4.58 -6.21
CA TYR A 16 -9.11 6.04 -6.30
C TYR A 16 -7.83 6.86 -6.08
N LEU A 17 -6.76 6.31 -5.52
CA LEU A 17 -5.48 7.01 -5.34
C LEU A 17 -4.44 6.64 -6.40
N SER A 18 -4.52 5.45 -7.00
CA SER A 18 -3.55 4.99 -8.00
C SER A 18 -4.18 4.69 -9.36
N GLY A 19 -5.51 4.81 -9.48
CA GLY A 19 -6.23 4.66 -10.74
C GLY A 19 -6.36 3.22 -11.25
N VAL A 20 -5.96 2.22 -10.47
CA VAL A 20 -5.98 0.80 -10.86
C VAL A 20 -6.75 -0.02 -9.83
N LYS A 21 -7.62 -0.93 -10.28
CA LYS A 21 -8.29 -1.88 -9.39
C LYS A 21 -7.34 -3.01 -9.00
N THR A 22 -7.39 -3.43 -7.75
CA THR A 22 -6.67 -4.61 -7.24
C THR A 22 -7.57 -5.53 -6.40
N ASN A 23 -7.01 -6.61 -5.85
CA ASN A 23 -7.68 -7.58 -4.98
C ASN A 23 -7.85 -7.05 -3.56
N ILE A 24 -8.85 -7.58 -2.85
CA ILE A 24 -9.12 -7.18 -1.46
C ILE A 24 -7.89 -7.37 -0.57
N GLY A 25 -7.64 -6.39 0.30
CA GLY A 25 -6.49 -6.41 1.21
C GLY A 25 -5.15 -5.94 0.63
N LEU A 26 -5.00 -5.91 -0.70
CA LEU A 26 -3.81 -5.34 -1.36
C LEU A 26 -3.88 -3.81 -1.38
N ILE A 27 -2.73 -3.17 -1.23
CA ILE A 27 -2.55 -1.72 -1.39
C ILE A 27 -1.45 -1.50 -2.43
N ASN A 28 -1.75 -0.85 -3.54
CA ASN A 28 -0.84 -0.46 -4.64
C ASN A 28 -0.01 -1.62 -5.19
N VAL A 29 -0.53 -2.84 -5.12
CA VAL A 29 0.08 -4.06 -5.67
C VAL A 29 -0.89 -4.68 -6.66
N ALA A 30 -0.37 -5.25 -7.76
CA ALA A 30 -1.12 -5.89 -8.82
C ALA A 30 -1.88 -7.14 -8.34
N PRO A 31 -3.05 -7.44 -8.94
CA PRO A 31 -3.93 -8.51 -8.49
C PRO A 31 -3.40 -9.93 -8.76
N PHE A 32 -2.36 -10.10 -9.58
CA PHE A 32 -1.74 -11.41 -9.76
C PHE A 32 -0.86 -11.82 -8.56
N VAL A 33 -0.48 -10.87 -7.70
CA VAL A 33 0.26 -11.16 -6.47
C VAL A 33 -0.71 -11.69 -5.42
N PRO A 34 -0.48 -12.89 -4.86
CA PRO A 34 -1.30 -13.40 -3.78
C PRO A 34 -1.26 -12.50 -2.54
N ARG A 35 -2.41 -12.35 -1.89
CA ARG A 35 -2.50 -11.67 -0.59
C ARG A 35 -1.63 -12.41 0.43
N HIS A 36 -0.95 -11.66 1.29
CA HIS A 36 0.05 -12.15 2.25
C HIS A 36 1.36 -12.68 1.64
N SER A 37 1.61 -12.53 0.33
CA SER A 37 2.91 -12.88 -0.22
C SER A 37 4.00 -12.03 0.40
N CYS A 38 4.95 -12.69 1.08
CA CYS A 38 6.19 -12.05 1.48
C CYS A 38 6.94 -11.61 0.24
N GLU A 39 7.18 -12.54 -0.70
CA GLU A 39 8.04 -12.28 -1.86
C GLU A 39 7.23 -12.09 -3.14
N TYR A 40 7.51 -11.00 -3.86
CA TYR A 40 6.99 -10.74 -5.20
C TYR A 40 7.89 -9.74 -5.93
N ASN A 41 7.80 -9.70 -7.26
CA ASN A 41 8.54 -8.74 -8.08
C ASN A 41 7.92 -7.33 -7.94
N ARG A 42 8.52 -6.49 -7.10
CA ARG A 42 8.01 -5.15 -6.77
C ARG A 42 7.98 -4.22 -8.00
N THR A 43 9.00 -4.29 -8.85
CA THR A 43 9.09 -3.48 -10.07
C THR A 43 7.96 -3.77 -11.07
N GLU A 44 7.50 -5.01 -11.11
CA GLU A 44 6.43 -5.45 -12.02
C GLU A 44 5.03 -5.25 -11.42
N ALA A 45 4.90 -5.41 -10.10
CA ALA A 45 3.61 -5.48 -9.45
C ALA A 45 3.16 -4.19 -8.76
N GLU A 46 4.05 -3.28 -8.40
CA GLU A 46 3.67 -2.07 -7.65
C GLU A 46 3.20 -0.95 -8.58
N PHE A 47 2.16 -0.23 -8.14
CA PHE A 47 1.59 0.89 -8.88
C PHE A 47 2.05 2.22 -8.32
N THR A 48 2.45 3.13 -9.21
CA THR A 48 2.65 4.54 -8.86
C THR A 48 1.30 5.23 -8.66
N GLY A 49 1.13 5.92 -7.54
CA GLY A 49 -0.10 6.62 -7.18
C GLY A 49 -0.06 8.14 -7.34
N LEU A 50 -1.20 8.78 -7.12
CA LEU A 50 -1.45 10.22 -7.30
C LEU A 50 -0.48 11.11 -6.53
N LEU A 51 -0.16 10.78 -5.28
CA LEU A 51 0.77 11.61 -4.50
C LEU A 51 2.18 11.56 -5.08
N LYS A 52 2.61 10.39 -5.59
CA LYS A 52 3.90 10.30 -6.27
C LYS A 52 3.92 11.16 -7.54
N TRP A 53 2.85 11.12 -8.34
CA TRP A 53 2.74 12.00 -9.52
C TRP A 53 2.78 13.49 -9.15
N ALA A 54 2.13 13.87 -8.04
CA ALA A 54 2.14 15.25 -7.56
C ALA A 54 3.55 15.66 -7.08
N GLN A 55 4.24 14.81 -6.32
CA GLN A 55 5.62 15.05 -5.88
C GLN A 55 6.60 15.15 -7.07
N ASP A 56 6.46 14.26 -8.07
CA ASP A 56 7.26 14.29 -9.30
C ASP A 56 7.02 15.57 -10.12
N SER A 57 5.86 16.20 -9.94
CA SER A 57 5.50 17.50 -10.52
C SER A 57 5.93 18.69 -9.65
N GLY A 58 6.66 18.47 -8.56
CA GLY A 58 7.14 19.51 -7.64
C GLY A 58 6.07 20.06 -6.69
N MET A 59 4.94 19.37 -6.53
CA MET A 59 3.85 19.80 -5.65
C MET A 59 4.04 19.28 -4.22
N ALA A 60 3.62 20.08 -3.24
CA ALA A 60 3.49 19.61 -1.87
C ALA A 60 2.36 18.58 -1.75
N THR A 61 2.58 17.54 -0.94
CA THR A 61 1.60 16.47 -0.69
C THR A 61 1.42 16.25 0.81
N GLY A 62 0.27 15.70 1.19
CA GLY A 62 -0.06 15.41 2.58
C GLY A 62 -1.34 14.60 2.70
N VAL A 63 -1.48 13.89 3.81
CA VAL A 63 -2.65 13.05 4.12
C VAL A 63 -3.18 13.43 5.49
N VAL A 64 -4.50 13.66 5.58
CA VAL A 64 -5.20 13.93 6.84
C VAL A 64 -6.26 12.85 7.06
N THR A 65 -6.29 12.27 8.25
CA THR A 65 -7.25 11.22 8.60
C THR A 65 -7.54 11.25 10.11
N THR A 66 -8.69 10.71 10.50
CA THR A 66 -9.01 10.38 11.90
C THR A 66 -8.69 8.92 12.25
N ALA A 67 -8.34 8.10 11.26
CA ALA A 67 -7.84 6.74 11.48
C ALA A 67 -6.34 6.78 11.85
N ARG A 68 -5.75 5.61 12.06
CA ARG A 68 -4.28 5.50 12.08
C ARG A 68 -3.73 5.93 10.72
N ALA A 69 -2.60 6.64 10.70
CA ALA A 69 -1.94 7.05 9.45
C ALA A 69 -1.52 5.84 8.57
N THR A 70 -1.38 4.67 9.18
CA THR A 70 -1.09 3.37 8.57
C THR A 70 -2.32 2.58 8.14
N HIS A 71 -3.53 3.08 8.42
CA HIS A 71 -4.76 2.44 7.96
C HIS A 71 -4.82 2.39 6.43
N ALA A 72 -5.56 1.44 5.87
CA ALA A 72 -5.58 1.20 4.43
C ALA A 72 -5.92 2.42 3.55
N THR A 73 -6.83 3.29 4.01
CA THR A 73 -7.23 4.51 3.28
C THR A 73 -6.06 5.49 3.11
N PRO A 74 -5.40 6.00 4.17
CA PRO A 74 -4.23 6.85 4.02
C PRO A 74 -3.03 6.10 3.41
N ALA A 75 -2.84 4.82 3.73
CA ALA A 75 -1.74 4.01 3.19
C ALA A 75 -1.78 3.89 1.67
N GLY A 76 -2.96 3.85 1.04
CA GLY A 76 -3.07 3.85 -0.42
C GLY A 76 -2.46 5.06 -1.11
N ALA A 77 -2.16 6.14 -0.38
CA ALA A 77 -1.53 7.33 -0.91
C ALA A 77 0.01 7.17 -1.07
N TYR A 78 0.64 6.29 -0.30
CA TYR A 78 2.11 6.24 -0.21
C TYR A 78 2.73 4.84 -0.11
N ALA A 79 1.98 3.82 0.29
CA ALA A 79 2.50 2.48 0.56
C ALA A 79 2.07 1.46 -0.49
N SER A 80 2.90 0.42 -0.65
CA SER A 80 2.64 -0.79 -1.43
C SER A 80 2.82 -2.01 -0.53
N VAL A 81 1.75 -2.77 -0.28
CA VAL A 81 1.77 -3.98 0.56
C VAL A 81 0.79 -5.03 0.07
N THR A 82 1.13 -6.31 0.28
CA THR A 82 0.27 -7.46 -0.04
C THR A 82 -0.72 -7.79 1.08
N GLU A 83 -0.70 -7.05 2.18
CA GLU A 83 -1.64 -7.16 3.28
C GLU A 83 -1.80 -5.81 3.98
N ARG A 84 -3.03 -5.27 3.99
CA ARG A 84 -3.38 -4.00 4.64
C ARG A 84 -3.11 -3.97 6.16
N ASP A 85 -3.10 -5.13 6.81
CA ASP A 85 -2.84 -5.22 8.24
C ASP A 85 -1.34 -5.21 8.59
N TRP A 86 -0.44 -5.15 7.59
CA TRP A 86 1.00 -4.93 7.79
C TRP A 86 1.31 -3.46 8.13
N GLU A 87 0.62 -2.95 9.14
CA GLU A 87 0.75 -1.56 9.62
C GLU A 87 2.08 -1.31 10.34
N HIS A 88 2.69 -2.36 10.90
CA HIS A 88 3.99 -2.35 11.59
C HIS A 88 4.73 -3.69 11.43
N ASP A 89 6.04 -3.70 11.66
CA ASP A 89 6.94 -4.86 11.49
C ASP A 89 6.48 -6.14 12.22
N GLY A 90 5.89 -6.02 13.42
CA GLY A 90 5.31 -7.15 14.15
C GLY A 90 4.26 -7.94 13.33
N LYS A 91 3.41 -7.26 12.53
CA LYS A 91 2.40 -7.90 11.68
C LYS A 91 3.01 -8.63 10.48
N VAL A 92 4.13 -8.11 9.98
CA VAL A 92 4.93 -8.74 8.93
C VAL A 92 5.59 -10.01 9.48
N ARG A 93 6.19 -9.93 10.68
CA ARG A 93 6.82 -11.08 11.36
C ARG A 93 5.83 -12.18 11.73
N GLU A 94 4.61 -11.84 12.17
CA GLU A 94 3.53 -12.81 12.45
C GLU A 94 3.23 -13.72 11.24
N ARG A 95 3.50 -13.25 10.02
CA ARG A 95 3.34 -14.01 8.77
C ARG A 95 4.61 -14.70 8.29
N GLY A 96 5.70 -14.64 9.07
CA GLY A 96 6.98 -15.24 8.72
C GLY A 96 7.77 -14.48 7.66
N CYS A 97 7.37 -13.24 7.33
CA CYS A 97 8.07 -12.39 6.39
C CYS A 97 9.22 -11.63 7.07
N ASP A 98 10.27 -11.32 6.33
CA ASP A 98 11.39 -10.48 6.78
C ASP A 98 11.06 -8.99 6.63
N PRO A 99 10.84 -8.23 7.72
CA PRO A 99 10.47 -6.81 7.65
C PRO A 99 11.59 -5.92 7.10
N THR A 100 12.83 -6.41 7.01
CA THR A 100 13.92 -5.66 6.38
C THR A 100 13.86 -5.67 4.86
N LYS A 101 13.23 -6.71 4.28
CA LYS A 101 13.00 -6.85 2.83
C LYS A 101 11.60 -6.37 2.43
N TYR A 102 10.63 -6.58 3.31
CA TYR A 102 9.22 -6.27 3.10
C TYR A 102 8.77 -5.24 4.13
N PRO A 103 9.07 -3.95 3.88
CA PRO A 103 8.80 -2.91 4.87
C PRO A 103 7.31 -2.77 5.11
N ASP A 104 6.94 -2.66 6.38
CA ASP A 104 5.57 -2.37 6.79
C ASP A 104 5.12 -0.96 6.36
N ILE A 105 3.82 -0.69 6.47
CA ILE A 105 3.23 0.59 6.06
C ILE A 105 3.87 1.76 6.85
N GLY A 106 4.17 1.58 8.15
CA GLY A 106 4.83 2.61 8.95
C GLY A 106 6.23 2.95 8.46
N GLN A 107 7.03 1.92 8.11
CA GLN A 107 8.34 2.13 7.48
C GLN A 107 8.24 2.84 6.13
N GLN A 108 7.24 2.49 5.31
CA GLN A 108 7.03 3.15 4.02
C GLN A 108 6.56 4.61 4.17
N LEU A 109 5.83 4.94 5.24
CA LEU A 109 5.46 6.32 5.55
C LEU A 109 6.69 7.18 5.88
N VAL A 110 7.62 6.67 6.69
CA VAL A 110 8.74 7.49 7.21
C VAL A 110 9.97 7.45 6.30
N HIS A 111 10.21 6.31 5.63
CA HIS A 111 11.42 6.05 4.86
C HIS A 111 11.17 5.82 3.38
N GLY A 112 9.92 5.62 2.97
CA GLY A 112 9.55 5.43 1.57
C GLY A 112 9.67 6.72 0.76
N GLU A 113 9.77 6.57 -0.56
CA GLU A 113 9.94 7.71 -1.48
C GLU A 113 8.77 8.69 -1.44
N VAL A 114 7.54 8.18 -1.28
CA VAL A 114 6.31 9.00 -1.27
C VAL A 114 5.97 9.52 0.13
N GLY A 115 6.31 8.78 1.17
CA GLY A 115 5.96 9.13 2.54
C GLY A 115 6.80 10.27 3.15
N LYS A 116 8.02 10.46 2.65
CA LYS A 116 8.98 11.47 3.10
C LYS A 116 8.64 12.90 2.68
#